data_AF-A0AAU5WT56-F1
#
_entry.id   AF-A0AAU5WT56-F1
#
_cell.length_a   1.000
_cell.length_b   1.000
_cell.length_c   1.000
_cell.angle_alpha   90.00
_cell.angle_beta   90.00
_cell.angle_gamma   90.00
#
_symmetry.space_group_name_H-M   'P 1'
#
loop_
_entity.id
_entity.type
_entity.pdbx_description
1 polymer ?
#
loop_
_entity_poly.entity_id
_entity_poly.type
_entity_poly.pdbx_seq_one_letter_code
_entity_poly.pdbx_strand_id
1 'polypeptide(L)'
;MVTAEDRPFLQIVRGEPTPEEVAALIAVLTARAQAAATARAGGDGRRPSRWADRSRLVRGAAGTAMRPRGPGAWRASALPG
;
A
#
# COMPACT_ATOMS: atom_id res chain seq x y z
N MET A 1 12.17 -25.47 -11.85
CA MET A 1 12.48 -24.35 -12.76
C MET A 1 12.02 -23.09 -12.04
N VAL A 2 12.95 -22.29 -11.49
CA VAL A 2 12.61 -21.04 -10.78
C VAL A 2 12.01 -20.08 -11.80
N THR A 3 10.74 -19.69 -11.61
CA THR A 3 10.07 -18.77 -12.54
C THR A 3 10.46 -17.33 -12.21
N ALA A 4 10.25 -16.38 -13.13
CA ALA A 4 10.58 -14.98 -12.90
C ALA A 4 9.87 -14.38 -11.66
N GLU A 5 8.74 -14.96 -11.23
CA GLU A 5 7.99 -14.56 -10.04
C GLU A 5 8.62 -15.05 -8.73
N ASP A 6 9.46 -16.09 -8.74
CA ASP A 6 10.14 -16.62 -7.55
C ASP A 6 11.39 -15.83 -7.15
N ARG A 7 11.82 -14.85 -7.96
CA ARG A 7 13.02 -14.07 -7.64
C ARG A 7 12.70 -12.99 -6.60
N PRO A 8 13.50 -12.90 -5.52
CA PRO A 8 13.26 -11.91 -4.48
C PRO A 8 13.42 -10.50 -5.04
N PHE A 9 12.51 -9.61 -4.64
CA PHE A 9 12.55 -8.19 -5.02
C PHE A 9 13.82 -7.47 -4.50
N LEU A 10 14.38 -7.95 -3.39
CA LEU A 10 15.64 -7.50 -2.82
C LEU A 10 16.37 -8.72 -2.24
N GLN A 11 17.65 -8.88 -2.58
CA GLN A 11 18.49 -9.95 -2.07
C GLN A 11 19.65 -9.36 -1.27
N ILE A 12 19.83 -9.82 -0.04
CA ILE A 12 20.99 -9.50 0.79
C ILE A 12 22.10 -10.49 0.42
N VAL A 13 23.19 -9.99 -0.16
CA VAL A 13 24.34 -10.82 -0.56
C VAL A 13 25.34 -10.97 0.59
N ARG A 14 25.48 -9.93 1.44
CA ARG A 14 26.37 -9.89 2.61
C ARG A 14 25.65 -9.19 3.77
N GLY A 15 25.77 -9.73 4.98
CA GLY A 15 25.01 -9.30 6.17
C GLY A 15 25.66 -8.19 7.02
N GLU A 16 26.75 -7.57 6.56
CA GLU A 16 27.50 -6.55 7.32
C GLU A 16 27.65 -5.26 6.49
N PRO A 17 26.54 -4.54 6.19
CA PRO A 17 26.62 -3.26 5.49
C PRO A 17 27.11 -2.15 6.41
N THR A 18 27.79 -1.14 5.87
CA THR A 18 28.15 0.04 6.66
C THR A 18 26.89 0.90 6.95
N PRO A 19 26.91 1.76 7.98
CA PRO A 19 25.81 2.69 8.24
C PRO A 19 25.45 3.57 7.03
N GLU A 20 26.45 3.98 6.25
CA GLU A 20 26.28 4.78 5.03
C GLU A 20 25.55 3.99 3.93
N GLU A 21 25.86 2.72 3.78
CA GLU A 21 25.17 1.84 2.81
C GLU A 21 23.71 1.62 3.19
N VAL A 22 23.43 1.41 4.48
CA VAL A 22 22.05 1.33 5.00
C VAL A 22 21.31 2.63 4.75
N ALA A 23 21.95 3.78 5.04
CA ALA A 23 21.36 5.09 4.78
C ALA A 23 21.08 5.32 3.29
N ALA A 24 22.00 4.95 2.41
CA ALA A 24 21.84 5.06 0.96
C ALA A 24 20.66 4.19 0.47
N LEU A 25 20.54 2.96 0.97
CA LEU A 25 19.42 2.07 0.63
C LEU A 25 18.07 2.68 1.04
N ILE A 26 17.97 3.20 2.26
CA ILE A 26 16.76 3.87 2.76
C ILE A 26 16.43 5.10 1.91
N ALA A 27 17.44 5.92 1.58
CA ALA A 27 17.25 7.12 0.76
C ALA A 27 16.68 6.78 -0.63
N VAL A 28 17.21 5.75 -1.30
CA VAL A 28 16.71 5.30 -2.60
C VAL A 28 15.29 4.74 -2.50
N LEU A 29 15.02 3.88 -1.51
CA LEU A 29 13.69 3.28 -1.34
C LEU A 29 12.62 4.32 -1.02
N THR A 30 12.94 5.29 -0.16
CA THR A 30 12.02 6.40 0.17
C THR A 30 11.78 7.30 -1.05
N ALA A 31 12.82 7.68 -1.79
CA ALA A 31 12.68 8.47 -3.02
C ALA A 31 11.77 7.76 -4.04
N ARG A 32 11.95 6.45 -4.26
CA ARG A 32 11.09 5.66 -5.15
C ARG A 32 9.65 5.59 -4.64
N ALA A 33 9.43 5.44 -3.34
CA ALA A 33 8.09 5.42 -2.76
C ALA A 33 7.37 6.76 -2.92
N GLN A 34 8.09 7.87 -2.75
CA GLN A 34 7.57 9.23 -2.97
C GLN A 34 7.21 9.44 -4.45
N ALA A 35 8.10 9.08 -5.39
CA ALA A 35 7.81 9.17 -6.82
C ALA A 35 6.60 8.32 -7.24
N ALA A 36 6.44 7.12 -6.66
CA ALA A 36 5.25 6.31 -6.90
C ALA A 36 3.98 6.93 -6.27
N ALA A 37 4.10 7.64 -5.15
CA ALA A 37 3.00 8.37 -4.54
C ALA A 37 2.57 9.58 -5.37
N THR A 38 3.51 10.36 -5.90
CA THR A 38 3.21 11.49 -6.78
C THR A 38 2.60 11.03 -8.10
N ALA A 39 3.11 9.94 -8.70
CA ALA A 39 2.53 9.35 -9.90
C ALA A 39 1.07 8.91 -9.68
N ARG A 40 0.75 8.33 -8.51
CA ARG A 40 -0.63 7.96 -8.16
C ARG A 40 -1.54 9.16 -7.88
N ALA A 41 -0.98 10.27 -7.41
CA ALA A 41 -1.75 11.48 -7.10
C ALA A 41 -2.30 12.18 -8.35
N GLY A 42 -1.72 11.97 -9.53
CA GLY A 42 -2.18 12.56 -10.79
C GLY A 42 -3.41 11.91 -11.43
N GLY A 43 -3.91 10.78 -10.88
CA GLY A 43 -4.87 9.92 -11.60
C GLY A 43 -6.28 9.80 -11.03
N ASP A 44 -6.58 10.25 -9.82
CA ASP A 44 -7.91 10.05 -9.23
C ASP A 44 -8.28 11.22 -8.33
N GLY A 45 -9.36 11.93 -8.68
CA GLY A 45 -9.98 12.91 -7.79
C GLY A 45 -10.16 12.29 -6.40
N ARG A 46 -9.82 13.05 -5.35
CA ARG A 46 -9.78 12.60 -3.96
C ARG A 46 -11.00 11.71 -3.67
N ARG A 47 -10.82 10.39 -3.65
CA ARG A 47 -11.91 9.49 -3.23
C ARG A 47 -12.37 9.97 -1.85
N PRO A 48 -13.69 10.09 -1.62
CA PRO A 48 -14.20 10.45 -0.31
C PRO A 48 -13.55 9.58 0.76
N SER A 49 -13.22 10.17 1.91
CA SER A 49 -12.68 9.39 3.01
C SER A 49 -13.64 8.25 3.32
N ARG A 50 -13.10 7.10 3.78
CA ARG A 50 -13.93 5.95 4.19
C ARG A 50 -14.94 6.32 5.31
N TRP A 51 -14.68 7.39 6.04
CA TRP A 51 -15.59 7.98 7.04
C TRP A 51 -16.78 8.71 6.40
N ALA A 52 -16.62 9.27 5.19
CA ALA A 52 -17.67 9.96 4.44
C ALA A 52 -18.43 9.03 3.46
N ASP A 53 -18.25 7.71 3.58
CA ASP A 53 -18.90 6.73 2.70
C ASP A 53 -20.39 6.58 3.02
N ARG A 54 -21.25 7.15 2.14
CA ARG A 54 -22.71 7.13 2.29
C ARG A 54 -23.34 5.75 2.14
N SER A 55 -22.63 4.75 1.60
CA SER A 55 -23.14 3.38 1.52
C SER A 55 -23.51 2.81 2.90
N ARG A 56 -22.90 3.32 3.97
CA ARG A 56 -23.19 2.98 5.38
C ARG A 56 -24.57 3.45 5.86
N LEU A 57 -25.16 4.45 5.19
CA LEU A 57 -26.47 4.99 5.56
C LEU A 57 -27.62 4.11 5.03
N VAL A 58 -27.33 3.12 4.19
CA VAL A 58 -28.33 2.23 3.59
C VAL A 58 -28.33 0.90 4.36
N ARG A 59 -29.46 0.58 5.03
CA ARG A 59 -29.67 -0.72 5.70
C ARG A 59 -29.65 -1.85 4.66
N GLY A 60 -28.49 -2.46 4.48
CA GLY A 60 -28.27 -3.57 3.54
C GLY A 60 -26.81 -3.75 3.13
N ALA A 61 -26.00 -2.68 3.21
CA ALA A 61 -24.58 -2.76 2.86
C ALA A 61 -23.77 -3.60 3.85
N ALA A 62 -24.07 -3.54 5.15
CA ALA A 62 -23.29 -4.21 6.20
C ALA A 62 -23.35 -5.74 6.19
N GLY A 63 -24.43 -6.33 5.64
CA GLY A 63 -24.63 -7.79 5.63
C GLY A 63 -23.93 -8.52 4.48
N THR A 64 -23.54 -7.79 3.43
CA THR A 64 -22.88 -8.32 2.22
C THR A 64 -21.63 -7.52 1.83
N ALA A 65 -21.14 -6.62 2.69
CA ALA A 65 -19.93 -5.85 2.46
C ALA A 65 -18.71 -6.76 2.45
N MET A 66 -18.40 -7.28 1.27
CA MET A 66 -17.14 -7.94 0.99
C MET A 66 -16.00 -7.07 1.52
N ARG A 67 -15.18 -7.63 2.44
CA ARG A 67 -14.09 -6.90 3.08
C ARG A 67 -13.27 -6.20 2.01
N PRO A 68 -13.01 -4.89 2.14
CA PRO A 68 -12.36 -4.15 1.08
C PRO A 68 -11.01 -4.77 0.75
N ARG A 69 -10.79 -5.06 -0.53
CA ARG A 69 -9.53 -5.53 -1.09
C ARG A 69 -8.94 -4.39 -1.93
N GLY A 70 -7.62 -4.20 -1.85
CA GLY A 70 -6.91 -3.16 -2.60
C GLY A 70 -6.48 -1.95 -1.75
N PRO A 71 -6.03 -0.85 -2.39
CA PRO A 71 -5.42 0.29 -1.71
C PRO A 71 -6.32 0.89 -0.63
N GLY A 72 -5.78 1.06 0.58
CA GLY A 72 -6.51 1.60 1.73
C GLY A 72 -7.36 0.57 2.50
N ALA A 73 -7.39 -0.69 2.07
CA ALA A 73 -8.11 -1.78 2.76
C ALA A 73 -7.73 -1.93 4.24
N TRP A 74 -6.44 -1.85 4.56
CA TRP A 74 -5.96 -1.96 5.95
C TRP A 74 -6.48 -0.82 6.85
N ARG A 75 -6.60 0.40 6.32
CA ARG A 75 -7.19 1.53 7.06
C ARG A 75 -8.69 1.35 7.28
N ALA A 76 -9.36 0.60 6.40
CA ALA A 76 -10.79 0.33 6.48
C ALA A 76 -11.13 -0.87 7.37
N SER A 77 -10.16 -1.71 7.77
CA SER A 77 -10.44 -2.92 8.56
C SER A 77 -10.82 -2.64 10.02
N ALA A 78 -10.51 -1.46 10.53
CA ALA A 78 -10.89 -1.03 11.88
C ALA A 78 -12.26 -0.34 11.93
N LEU A 79 -12.92 -0.15 10.78
CA LEU A 79 -14.26 0.42 10.75
C LEU A 79 -15.31 -0.68 10.95
N PRO A 80 -16.43 -0.40 11.64
CA PRO A 80 -17.55 -1.33 11.71
C PRO A 80 -18.05 -1.72 10.32
N GLY A 81 -18.54 -2.96 10.17
CA GLY A 81 -19.20 -3.44 8.95
C GLY A 81 -20.47 -2.67 8.64
#